data_AF-A0A1Q9JHF5-F1
#
_entry.id   AF-A0A1Q9JHF5-F1
#
_cell.length_a   1.000
_cell.length_b   1.000
_cell.length_c   1.000
_cell.angle_alpha   90.00
_cell.angle_beta   90.00
_cell.angle_gamma   90.00
#
_symmetry.space_group_name_H-M   'P 1'
#
loop_
_entity.id
_entity.type
_entity.pdbx_description
1 polymer ?
#
loop_
_entity_poly.entity_id
_entity_poly.type
_entity_poly.pdbx_seq_one_letter_code
_entity_poly.pdbx_strand_id
1 'polypeptide(L)'
;MQEISSKVTLLRVTAIVLDVIMLLYFALYFYWMFGVADMDTHPLTRMFATINPMTWGTYFLGLAVLVHFMAFRNIVGRCLLIVPYFLAVLVSLIAVMGMTGWKDLAIYIPHVVVVLLGVVIIRRQYKEKG
;
A
#
# COMPACT_ATOMS: atom_id res chain seq x y z
N MET A 1 6.95 31.61 -3.39
CA MET A 1 7.07 30.70 -4.57
C MET A 1 8.07 29.57 -4.32
N GLN A 2 9.26 29.85 -3.78
CA GLN A 2 10.29 28.85 -3.48
C GLN A 2 9.87 27.80 -2.44
N GLU A 3 9.15 28.20 -1.39
CA GLU A 3 8.67 27.29 -0.34
C GLU A 3 7.63 26.27 -0.85
N ILE A 4 6.71 26.69 -1.73
CA ILE A 4 5.70 25.81 -2.34
C ILE A 4 6.38 24.78 -3.27
N SER A 5 7.36 25.23 -4.05
CA SER A 5 8.15 24.35 -4.93
C SER A 5 8.92 23.30 -4.12
N SER A 6 9.50 23.69 -2.97
CA SER A 6 10.18 22.78 -2.05
C SER A 6 9.23 21.72 -1.47
N LYS A 7 8.04 22.11 -1.01
CA LYS A 7 7.03 21.18 -0.48
C LYS A 7 6.55 20.17 -1.52
N VAL A 8 6.31 20.60 -2.75
CA VAL A 8 5.92 19.69 -3.85
C VAL A 8 7.04 18.70 -4.19
N THR A 9 8.29 19.17 -4.19
CA THR A 9 9.46 18.32 -4.42
C THR A 9 9.62 17.28 -3.32
N LEU A 10 9.51 17.70 -2.06
CA LEU A 10 9.56 16.82 -0.90
C LEU A 10 8.49 15.73 -0.99
N LEU A 11 7.24 16.10 -1.27
CA LEU A 11 6.13 15.16 -1.40
C LEU A 11 6.39 14.10 -2.49
N ARG A 12 6.95 14.50 -3.64
CA ARG A 12 7.30 13.57 -4.72
C ARG A 12 8.42 12.63 -4.34
N VAL A 13 9.45 13.13 -3.66
CA VAL A 13 10.55 12.29 -3.16
C VAL A 13 10.02 11.29 -2.14
N THR A 14 9.20 11.74 -1.18
CA THR A 14 8.57 10.85 -0.20
C THR A 14 7.74 9.77 -0.87
N ALA A 15 6.92 10.12 -1.87
CA ALA A 15 6.12 9.14 -2.62
C ALA A 15 7.01 8.07 -3.28
N ILE A 16 8.04 8.48 -4.03
CA ILE A 16 8.95 7.54 -4.71
C ILE A 16 9.66 6.63 -3.70
N VAL A 17 10.14 7.20 -2.58
CA VAL A 17 10.81 6.42 -1.54
C VAL A 17 9.86 5.38 -0.95
N LEU A 18 8.62 5.75 -0.65
CA LEU A 18 7.61 4.82 -0.15
C LEU A 18 7.29 3.72 -1.18
N ASP A 19 7.13 4.07 -2.45
CA ASP A 19 6.87 3.09 -3.52
C ASP A 19 7.99 2.07 -3.64
N VAL A 20 9.26 2.53 -3.59
CA VAL A 20 10.44 1.65 -3.63
C VAL A 20 10.51 0.76 -2.38
N ILE A 21 10.26 1.31 -1.19
CA ILE A 21 10.22 0.52 0.04
C ILE A 21 9.15 -0.57 -0.06
N MET A 22 7.95 -0.24 -0.53
CA MET A 22 6.87 -1.21 -0.68
C MET A 22 7.22 -2.28 -1.71
N LEU A 23 7.79 -1.89 -2.85
CA LEU A 23 8.24 -2.85 -3.87
C LEU A 23 9.27 -3.83 -3.30
N LEU A 24 10.30 -3.32 -2.61
CA LEU A 24 11.33 -4.15 -1.99
C LEU A 24 10.75 -5.05 -0.89
N TYR A 25 9.83 -4.52 -0.07
CA TYR A 25 9.17 -5.28 0.98
C TYR A 25 8.37 -6.47 0.42
N PHE A 26 7.57 -6.26 -0.61
CA PHE A 26 6.83 -7.34 -1.26
C PHE A 26 7.76 -8.31 -1.99
N ALA A 27 8.79 -7.82 -2.69
CA ALA A 27 9.79 -8.68 -3.34
C ALA A 27 10.52 -9.58 -2.32
N LEU A 28 10.89 -9.01 -1.18
CA LEU A 28 11.54 -9.74 -0.09
C LEU A 28 10.61 -10.79 0.53
N TYR A 29 9.32 -10.50 0.60
CA TYR A 29 8.31 -11.48 1.03
C TYR A 29 8.18 -12.63 0.04
N PHE A 30 8.12 -12.36 -1.26
CA PHE A 30 8.09 -13.41 -2.28
C PHE A 30 9.35 -14.27 -2.24
N TYR A 31 10.52 -13.64 -2.08
CA TYR A 31 11.77 -14.36 -1.86
C TYR A 31 11.70 -15.25 -0.62
N TRP A 32 11.23 -14.72 0.51
CA TRP A 32 11.09 -15.51 1.73
C TRP A 32 10.10 -16.66 1.55
N MET A 33 8.95 -16.43 0.92
CA MET A 33 7.89 -17.43 0.74
C MET A 33 8.29 -18.57 -0.21
N PHE A 34 8.99 -18.27 -1.29
CA PHE A 34 9.23 -19.24 -2.38
C PHE A 34 10.71 -19.62 -2.55
N GLY A 35 11.63 -18.80 -2.05
CA GLY A 35 13.07 -18.97 -2.24
C GLY A 35 13.82 -19.48 -1.00
N VAL A 36 13.20 -19.51 0.17
CA VAL A 36 13.81 -20.00 1.41
C VAL A 36 13.30 -21.40 1.72
N ALA A 37 14.20 -22.38 1.72
CA ALA A 37 13.87 -23.79 1.96
C ALA A 37 13.56 -24.11 3.43
N ASP A 38 14.26 -23.45 4.37
CA ASP A 38 14.03 -23.57 5.80
C ASP A 38 13.56 -22.21 6.35
N MET A 39 12.24 -22.02 6.39
CA MET A 39 11.65 -20.78 6.84
C MET A 39 11.88 -20.55 8.33
N ASP A 40 11.78 -21.58 9.18
CA ASP A 40 11.70 -21.39 10.63
C ASP A 40 13.00 -20.79 11.22
N THR A 41 14.14 -21.04 10.58
CA THR A 41 15.45 -20.51 10.98
C THR A 41 15.82 -19.20 10.28
N HIS A 42 15.05 -18.76 9.28
CA HIS A 42 15.40 -17.60 8.47
C HIS A 42 15.10 -16.28 9.21
N PRO A 43 16.01 -15.29 9.21
CA PRO A 43 15.83 -14.03 9.96
C PRO A 43 14.60 -13.22 9.53
N LEU A 44 14.17 -13.38 8.27
CA LEU A 44 12.97 -12.72 7.74
C LEU A 44 11.67 -13.26 8.31
N THR A 45 11.67 -14.46 8.90
CA THR A 45 10.47 -15.11 9.45
C THR A 45 9.90 -14.30 10.59
N ARG A 46 10.74 -13.79 11.49
CA ARG A 46 10.30 -12.91 12.57
C ARG A 46 9.66 -11.63 12.03
N MET A 47 10.23 -11.07 10.97
CA MET A 47 9.70 -9.87 10.32
C MET A 47 8.34 -10.15 9.67
N PHE A 48 8.21 -11.19 8.84
CA PHE A 48 6.98 -11.46 8.09
C PHE A 48 5.88 -12.10 8.93
N ALA A 49 6.21 -12.75 10.05
CA ALA A 49 5.23 -13.15 11.06
C ALA A 49 4.63 -11.94 11.78
N THR A 50 5.43 -10.88 12.00
CA THR A 50 4.99 -9.67 12.73
C THR A 50 4.29 -8.68 11.80
N ILE A 51 4.96 -8.33 10.70
CA ILE A 51 4.48 -7.40 9.68
C ILE A 51 4.21 -8.24 8.44
N ASN A 52 3.08 -8.95 8.47
CA ASN A 52 2.65 -9.78 7.35
C ASN A 52 2.12 -8.88 6.21
N PRO A 53 2.56 -9.09 4.95
CA PRO A 53 2.09 -8.30 3.83
C PRO A 53 0.58 -8.36 3.61
N MET A 54 -0.04 -9.47 3.97
CA MET A 54 -1.49 -9.69 3.84
C MET A 54 -2.29 -9.02 4.96
N THR A 55 -1.65 -8.49 6.00
CA THR A 55 -2.33 -7.70 7.04
C THR A 55 -1.74 -6.31 7.09
N TRP A 56 -0.72 -6.10 7.93
CA TRP A 56 -0.06 -4.82 8.14
C TRP A 56 0.53 -4.23 6.86
N GLY A 57 1.17 -5.05 6.02
CA GLY A 57 1.77 -4.57 4.77
C GLY A 57 0.76 -4.01 3.79
N THR A 58 -0.48 -4.51 3.78
CA THR A 58 -1.54 -3.99 2.91
C THR A 58 -2.01 -2.61 3.38
N TYR A 59 -2.00 -2.32 4.69
CA TYR A 59 -2.26 -0.96 5.20
C TYR A 59 -1.17 0.02 4.77
N PHE A 60 0.11 -0.37 4.92
CA PHE A 60 1.24 0.47 4.51
C PHE A 60 1.24 0.72 2.99
N LEU A 61 0.89 -0.30 2.19
CA LEU A 61 0.69 -0.14 0.75
C LEU A 61 -0.41 0.89 0.45
N GLY A 62 -1.53 0.84 1.18
CA GLY A 62 -2.61 1.81 1.05
C GLY A 62 -2.16 3.26 1.33
N LEU A 63 -1.32 3.45 2.35
CA LEU A 63 -0.73 4.76 2.65
C LEU A 63 0.20 5.23 1.52
N ALA A 64 1.07 4.35 1.01
CA ALA A 64 1.94 4.66 -0.12
C ALA A 64 1.13 5.08 -1.35
N VAL A 65 0.05 4.37 -1.68
CA VAL A 65 -0.89 4.71 -2.77
C VAL A 65 -1.44 6.13 -2.58
N LEU A 66 -1.90 6.49 -1.37
CA LEU A 66 -2.43 7.83 -1.11
C LEU A 66 -1.36 8.91 -1.30
N VAL A 67 -0.16 8.69 -0.77
CA VAL A 67 0.96 9.64 -0.91
C VAL A 67 1.34 9.80 -2.37
N HIS A 68 1.39 8.71 -3.14
CA HIS A 68 1.64 8.75 -4.58
C HIS A 68 0.55 9.52 -5.33
N PHE A 69 -0.73 9.33 -4.98
CA PHE A 69 -1.85 10.03 -5.63
C PHE A 69 -1.77 11.54 -5.37
N MET A 70 -1.37 11.95 -4.18
CA MET A 70 -1.12 13.36 -3.84
C MET A 70 0.06 13.94 -4.63
N ALA A 71 1.14 13.17 -4.79
CA ALA A 71 2.37 13.60 -5.46
C ALA A 71 2.29 13.66 -6.99
N PHE A 72 1.60 12.68 -7.59
CA PHE A 72 1.61 12.44 -9.03
C PHE A 72 0.21 12.40 -9.64
N ARG A 73 0.07 13.07 -10.78
CA ARG A 73 -1.17 13.11 -11.60
C ARG A 73 -1.15 12.11 -12.76
N ASN A 74 -0.10 11.31 -12.89
CA ASN A 74 0.04 10.33 -13.98
C ASN A 74 -0.91 9.14 -13.77
N ILE A 75 -1.81 8.89 -14.73
CA ILE A 75 -2.76 7.78 -14.67
C ILE A 75 -2.04 6.42 -14.62
N VAL A 76 -0.94 6.26 -15.37
CA VAL A 76 -0.21 4.99 -15.44
C VAL A 76 0.39 4.63 -14.08
N GLY A 77 1.07 5.58 -13.42
CA GLY A 77 1.63 5.38 -12.08
C GLY A 77 0.56 5.06 -11.03
N ARG A 78 -0.60 5.71 -11.12
CA ARG A 78 -1.74 5.43 -10.23
C ARG A 78 -2.27 4.02 -10.41
N CYS A 79 -2.49 3.61 -11.65
CA CYS A 79 -2.94 2.25 -11.98
C CYS A 79 -1.94 1.20 -11.50
N LEU A 80 -0.63 1.46 -11.69
CA LEU A 80 0.45 0.56 -11.30
C LEU A 80 0.46 0.26 -9.80
N LEU A 81 0.06 1.20 -8.94
CA LEU A 81 0.03 1.00 -7.48
C LEU A 81 -1.34 0.53 -6.96
N ILE A 82 -2.44 1.01 -7.55
CA ILE A 82 -3.77 0.66 -7.06
C ILE A 82 -4.17 -0.78 -7.39
N VAL A 83 -3.71 -1.32 -8.52
CA VAL A 83 -4.00 -2.71 -8.90
C VAL A 83 -3.36 -3.70 -7.92
N PRO A 84 -2.04 -3.62 -7.63
CA PRO A 84 -1.43 -4.44 -6.57
C PRO A 84 -2.07 -4.22 -5.20
N TYR A 85 -2.49 -3.00 -4.87
CA TYR A 85 -3.18 -2.73 -3.62
C TYR A 85 -4.50 -3.49 -3.51
N PHE A 86 -5.37 -3.42 -4.53
CA PHE A 86 -6.61 -4.19 -4.52
C PHE A 86 -6.38 -5.69 -4.50
N LEU A 87 -5.37 -6.18 -5.24
CA LEU A 87 -4.99 -7.59 -5.17
C LEU A 87 -4.55 -8.00 -3.76
N ALA A 88 -3.73 -7.18 -3.09
CA ALA A 88 -3.31 -7.46 -1.72
C ALA A 88 -4.49 -7.45 -0.73
N VAL A 89 -5.43 -6.51 -0.88
CA VAL A 89 -6.68 -6.52 -0.11
C VAL A 89 -7.49 -7.79 -0.37
N LEU A 90 -7.65 -8.21 -1.63
CA LEU A 90 -8.38 -9.44 -1.97
C LEU A 90 -7.72 -10.70 -1.39
N VAL A 91 -6.39 -10.78 -1.42
CA VAL A 91 -5.66 -11.90 -0.82
C VAL A 91 -5.77 -11.86 0.71
N SER A 92 -5.87 -10.68 1.34
CA SER A 92 -6.14 -10.60 2.77
C SER A 92 -7.52 -11.15 3.15
N LEU A 93 -8.52 -11.14 2.25
CA LEU A 93 -9.79 -11.86 2.47
C LEU A 93 -9.61 -13.37 2.62
N ILE A 94 -8.61 -13.97 1.97
CA ILE A 94 -8.31 -15.41 2.11
C ILE A 94 -7.80 -15.70 3.52
N ALA A 95 -7.01 -14.79 4.11
CA ALA A 95 -6.56 -14.93 5.49
C ALA A 95 -7.72 -14.90 6.51
N VAL A 96 -8.88 -14.37 6.10
CA VAL A 96 -10.10 -14.20 6.91
C VAL A 96 -11.12 -15.33 6.68
N MET A 97 -10.86 -16.31 5.80
CA MET A 97 -11.78 -17.42 5.43
C MET A 97 -12.20 -18.38 6.58
N GLY A 98 -11.90 -18.07 7.84
CA GLY A 98 -12.42 -18.78 9.03
C GLY A 98 -13.24 -17.90 9.99
N MET A 99 -13.46 -16.62 9.66
CA MET A 99 -14.14 -15.66 10.54
C MET A 99 -15.66 -15.71 10.32
N THR A 100 -16.43 -15.85 11.40
CA THR A 100 -17.88 -16.04 11.35
C THR A 100 -18.66 -14.80 11.80
N GLY A 101 -18.00 -13.80 12.37
CA GLY A 101 -18.64 -12.61 12.94
C GLY A 101 -18.53 -11.36 12.07
N TRP A 102 -19.58 -10.55 12.01
CA TRP A 102 -19.55 -9.24 11.33
C TRP A 102 -18.53 -8.25 11.91
N LYS A 103 -18.12 -8.43 13.17
CA LYS A 103 -17.09 -7.61 13.82
C LYS A 103 -15.70 -7.87 13.25
N ASP A 104 -15.50 -9.05 12.69
CA ASP A 104 -14.23 -9.48 12.10
C ASP A 104 -13.90 -8.70 10.83
N LEU A 105 -14.94 -8.23 10.12
CA LEU A 105 -14.83 -7.34 8.96
C LEU A 105 -14.28 -5.95 9.32
N ALA A 106 -14.23 -5.58 10.60
CA ALA A 106 -13.71 -4.27 11.02
C ALA A 106 -12.24 -4.06 10.60
N ILE A 107 -11.50 -5.15 10.39
CA ILE A 107 -10.13 -5.12 9.85
C ILE A 107 -10.05 -4.45 8.46
N TYR A 108 -11.16 -4.40 7.71
CA TYR A 108 -11.23 -3.76 6.39
C TYR A 108 -11.56 -2.27 6.40
N ILE A 109 -11.99 -1.72 7.54
CA ILE A 109 -12.34 -0.29 7.66
C ILE A 109 -11.20 0.62 7.17
N PRO A 110 -9.92 0.38 7.52
CA PRO A 110 -8.82 1.17 6.99
C PRO A 110 -8.73 1.16 5.46
N HIS A 111 -9.06 0.03 4.81
CA HIS A 111 -9.05 -0.07 3.35
C HIS A 111 -10.16 0.76 2.71
N VAL A 112 -11.36 0.77 3.31
CA VAL A 112 -12.46 1.64 2.86
C VAL A 112 -12.04 3.11 2.95
N VAL A 113 -11.39 3.51 4.05
CA VAL A 113 -10.88 4.88 4.23
C VAL A 113 -9.85 5.23 3.15
N VAL A 114 -8.90 4.33 2.84
CA VAL A 114 -7.91 4.54 1.78
C VAL A 114 -8.59 4.75 0.42
N VAL A 115 -9.57 3.93 0.07
CA VAL A 115 -10.29 4.06 -1.20
C VAL A 115 -11.02 5.41 -1.28
N LEU A 116 -11.74 5.79 -0.23
CA LEU A 116 -12.47 7.06 -0.18
C LEU A 116 -11.54 8.27 -0.30
N LEU A 117 -10.43 8.28 0.46
CA LEU A 117 -9.43 9.35 0.38
C LEU A 117 -8.80 9.42 -1.01
N GLY A 118 -8.49 8.28 -1.61
CA GLY A 118 -7.96 8.21 -2.98
C GLY A 118 -8.90 8.87 -3.99
N VAL A 119 -10.19 8.55 -3.93
CA VAL A 119 -11.22 9.17 -4.80
C VAL A 119 -11.29 10.68 -4.60
N VAL A 120 -11.29 11.15 -3.35
CA VAL A 120 -11.32 12.58 -3.01
C VAL A 120 -10.10 13.31 -3.57
N ILE A 121 -8.90 12.75 -3.40
CA ILE A 121 -7.65 13.32 -3.91
C ILE A 121 -7.71 13.44 -5.44
N ILE A 122 -8.09 12.36 -6.13
CA ILE A 122 -8.19 12.35 -7.60
C ILE A 122 -9.21 13.38 -8.08
N ARG A 123 -10.41 13.42 -7.49
CA ARG A 123 -11.46 14.39 -7.86
C ARG A 123 -10.99 15.83 -7.68
N ARG A 124 -10.35 16.13 -6.55
CA ARG A 124 -9.83 17.48 -6.27
C ARG A 124 -8.82 17.92 -7.32
N GLN A 125 -7.86 17.06 -7.65
CA GLN A 125 -6.82 17.36 -8.63
C GLN A 125 -7.36 17.48 -10.07
N TYR A 126 -8.47 16.81 -10.39
CA TYR A 126 -9.15 16.97 -11.67
C TYR A 126 -9.85 18.33 -11.74
N LYS A 127 -10.49 18.77 -10.65
CA LYS A 127 -11.19 20.05 -10.55
C LYS A 127 -10.24 21.26 -10.62
N GLU A 128 -9.01 21.11 -10.14
CA GLU A 128 -7.95 22.13 -10.25
C GLU A 128 -7.33 22.23 -11.67
N LYS A 129 -7.73 21.36 -12.60
CA LYS A 129 -7.23 21.34 -13.99
C LYS A 129 -8.20 21.97 -15.00
N GLY A 130 -9.47 22.15 -14.63
CA GLY A 130 -10.51 22.78 -15.45
C GLY A 130 -10.80 24.19 -14.96
#